data_AF-M5TSJ5-F1
#
_entry.id   AF-M5TSJ5-F1
#
_cell.length_a   1.000
_cell.length_b   1.000
_cell.length_c   1.000
_cell.angle_alpha   90.00
_cell.angle_beta   90.00
_cell.angle_gamma   90.00
#
_symmetry.space_group_name_H-M   'P 1'
#
loop_
_entity.id
_entity.type
_entity.pdbx_description
1 polymer ?
#
loop_
_entity_poly.entity_id
_entity_poly.type
_entity_poly.pdbx_seq_one_letter_code
_entity_poly.pdbx_strand_id
1 'polypeptide(L)'
;MELLVVIAIIGVLVGLLLPAVQAAREAARRMSCSNNFKQIGLAMHNYHSAYNQLPTHLGGTRDELYKDIRAATHQGNNLMLSGLVGLLPFMESQTRWEQISNPLLVDIDGDGTGDKRFAAMGPNPSCEPFANRSGDNFANTLGAYTPFTTEVPTLRCPSDPGRGLPGLSRTNYAISLGDNGRRVMGLIRTASDGRTFDSSTLDGAKFARAHGRGFFIPTQKAAFRDVLDGLSNTIAMAEINTDLGDLDITTQPNQQGDGNANSPNACVGIADRDPNRPRFWLNTGPYDQDFRRRGSCYAAGGPFNAVVTTTGPPNSALCVTYFNRSDVGHLPPSSRHQGGCHVLMGDGAVKFITDSIESGNQDAAPASSGQPSVYGLWGSLGTRAGKEPIEGFND
;
A
#
# COMPACT_ATOMS: atom_id res chain seq x y z
N MET A 1 -42.06 -43.58 -3.96
CA MET A 1 -41.75 -43.07 -5.31
C MET A 1 -41.91 -41.55 -5.39
N GLU A 2 -43.04 -40.98 -4.97
CA GLU A 2 -43.28 -39.52 -5.02
C GLU A 2 -42.22 -38.68 -4.30
N LEU A 3 -41.80 -39.09 -3.09
CA LEU A 3 -40.76 -38.38 -2.33
C LEU A 3 -39.39 -38.34 -3.04
N LEU A 4 -39.04 -39.41 -3.79
CA LEU A 4 -37.76 -39.49 -4.50
C LEU A 4 -37.71 -38.51 -5.68
N VAL A 5 -38.84 -38.33 -6.38
CA VAL A 5 -38.95 -37.38 -7.49
C VAL A 5 -38.78 -35.95 -6.98
N VAL A 6 -39.39 -35.61 -5.84
CA VAL A 6 -39.27 -34.28 -5.23
C VAL A 6 -37.82 -33.96 -4.84
N ILE A 7 -37.13 -34.92 -4.21
CA ILE A 7 -35.72 -34.73 -3.83
C ILE A 7 -34.83 -34.58 -5.07
N ALA A 8 -35.08 -35.34 -6.13
CA ALA A 8 -34.33 -35.22 -7.38
C ALA A 8 -34.48 -33.83 -8.02
N ILE A 9 -35.70 -33.26 -8.03
CA ILE A 9 -35.96 -31.92 -8.57
C ILE A 9 -35.27 -30.85 -7.72
N ILE A 10 -35.37 -30.92 -6.39
CA ILE A 10 -34.68 -29.98 -5.49
C ILE A 10 -33.16 -30.07 -5.70
N GLY A 11 -32.61 -31.27 -5.84
CA GLY A 11 -31.20 -31.49 -6.12
C GLY A 11 -30.73 -30.80 -7.40
N VAL A 12 -31.50 -30.91 -8.49
CA VAL A 12 -31.19 -30.23 -9.77
C VAL A 12 -31.30 -28.71 -9.63
N LEU A 13 -32.36 -28.20 -8.99
CA LEU A 13 -32.54 -26.75 -8.79
C LEU A 13 -31.41 -26.16 -7.95
N VAL A 14 -31.03 -26.80 -6.85
CA VAL A 14 -29.91 -26.35 -6.00
C VAL A 14 -28.58 -26.44 -6.76
N GLY A 15 -28.36 -27.52 -7.52
CA GLY A 15 -27.17 -27.70 -8.35
C GLY A 15 -26.98 -26.60 -9.39
N LEU A 16 -28.06 -26.09 -9.98
CA LEU A 16 -28.03 -24.98 -10.93
C LEU A 16 -27.93 -23.60 -10.25
N LEU A 17 -28.53 -23.43 -9.06
CA LEU A 17 -28.55 -22.14 -8.35
C LEU A 17 -27.25 -21.82 -7.62
N LEU A 18 -26.53 -22.81 -7.07
CA LEU A 18 -25.35 -22.55 -6.24
C LEU A 18 -24.21 -21.84 -7.02
N PRO A 19 -23.80 -22.28 -8.22
CA PRO A 19 -22.77 -21.58 -8.98
C PRO A 19 -23.21 -20.16 -9.40
N ALA A 20 -24.50 -20.00 -9.75
CA ALA A 20 -25.05 -18.71 -10.14
C ALA A 20 -25.04 -17.70 -8.99
N VAL A 21 -25.43 -18.12 -7.78
CA VAL A 21 -25.40 -17.26 -6.58
C VAL A 21 -23.97 -16.85 -6.23
N GLN A 22 -22.99 -17.75 -6.38
CA GLN A 22 -21.59 -17.45 -6.12
C GLN A 22 -21.04 -16.42 -7.12
N ALA A 23 -21.31 -16.60 -8.41
CA ALA A 23 -20.92 -15.66 -9.45
C ALA A 23 -21.54 -14.27 -9.22
N ALA A 24 -22.83 -14.22 -8.88
CA ALA A 24 -23.53 -12.97 -8.56
C ALA A 24 -22.92 -12.28 -7.33
N ARG A 25 -22.59 -13.03 -6.27
CA ARG A 25 -21.91 -12.48 -5.08
C ARG A 25 -20.54 -11.91 -5.41
N GLU A 26 -19.76 -12.58 -6.27
CA GLU A 26 -18.44 -12.08 -6.67
C GLU A 26 -18.55 -10.82 -7.53
N ALA A 27 -19.49 -10.77 -8.47
CA ALA A 27 -19.77 -9.56 -9.25
C ALA A 27 -20.16 -8.39 -8.33
N ALA A 28 -21.02 -8.64 -7.32
CA ALA A 28 -21.41 -7.62 -6.35
C ALA A 28 -20.23 -7.10 -5.52
N ARG A 29 -19.34 -8.00 -5.04
CA ARG A 29 -18.13 -7.57 -4.33
C ARG A 29 -17.21 -6.74 -5.23
N ARG A 30 -17.02 -7.17 -6.48
CA ARG A 30 -16.21 -6.43 -7.47
C ARG A 30 -16.74 -5.03 -7.75
N MET A 31 -18.06 -4.89 -7.92
CA MET A 31 -18.70 -3.59 -8.05
C MET A 31 -18.50 -2.72 -6.80
N SER A 32 -18.60 -3.30 -5.60
CA SER A 32 -18.37 -2.56 -4.36
C SER A 32 -16.92 -2.07 -4.24
N CYS A 33 -15.93 -2.89 -4.56
CA CYS A 33 -14.51 -2.48 -4.49
C CYS A 33 -14.20 -1.41 -5.54
N SER A 34 -14.75 -1.52 -6.75
CA SER A 34 -14.65 -0.47 -7.78
C SER A 34 -15.28 0.86 -7.33
N ASN A 35 -16.46 0.81 -6.70
CA ASN A 35 -17.15 2.01 -6.21
C ASN A 35 -16.40 2.69 -5.05
N ASN A 36 -15.88 1.91 -4.11
CA ASN A 36 -14.99 2.43 -3.06
C ASN A 36 -13.78 3.13 -3.68
N PHE A 37 -13.20 2.55 -4.74
CA PHE A 37 -12.06 3.17 -5.41
C PHE A 37 -12.43 4.46 -6.15
N LYS A 38 -13.64 4.52 -6.74
CA LYS A 38 -14.17 5.77 -7.33
C LYS A 38 -14.32 6.87 -6.28
N GLN A 39 -14.79 6.54 -5.07
CA GLN A 39 -14.87 7.51 -3.97
C GLN A 39 -13.49 8.05 -3.59
N ILE A 40 -12.46 7.19 -3.55
CA ILE A 40 -11.08 7.60 -3.31
C ILE A 40 -10.57 8.51 -4.44
N GLY A 41 -10.89 8.20 -5.71
CA GLY A 41 -10.59 9.05 -6.85
C GLY A 41 -11.21 10.44 -6.73
N LEU A 42 -12.51 10.51 -6.43
CA LEU A 42 -13.20 11.77 -6.19
C LEU A 42 -12.57 12.54 -5.02
N ALA A 43 -12.22 11.84 -3.93
CA ALA A 43 -11.53 12.44 -2.79
C ALA A 43 -10.17 13.05 -3.18
N MET A 44 -9.40 12.36 -4.03
CA MET A 44 -8.12 12.86 -4.56
C MET A 44 -8.30 14.12 -5.41
N HIS A 45 -9.31 14.16 -6.29
CA HIS A 45 -9.61 15.35 -7.10
C HIS A 45 -10.10 16.52 -6.23
N ASN A 46 -10.95 16.26 -5.23
CA ASN A 46 -11.41 17.27 -4.29
C ASN A 46 -10.26 17.84 -3.45
N TYR A 47 -9.35 16.97 -2.97
CA TYR A 47 -8.13 17.39 -2.29
C TYR A 47 -7.28 18.30 -3.20
N HIS A 48 -7.06 17.90 -4.46
CA HIS A 48 -6.32 18.73 -5.41
C HIS A 48 -7.00 20.07 -5.68
N SER A 49 -8.33 20.10 -5.81
CA SER A 49 -9.10 21.34 -5.99
C SER A 49 -9.00 22.28 -4.77
N ALA A 50 -8.92 21.73 -3.56
CA ALA A 50 -8.85 22.51 -2.33
C ALA A 50 -7.42 23.04 -2.04
N TYR A 51 -6.40 22.24 -2.34
CA TYR A 51 -5.01 22.51 -1.92
C TYR A 51 -4.03 22.78 -3.08
N ASN A 52 -4.46 22.70 -4.33
CA ASN A 52 -3.62 22.81 -5.53
C ASN A 52 -2.41 21.86 -5.54
N GLN A 53 -2.54 20.72 -4.87
CA GLN A 53 -1.54 19.66 -4.78
C GLN A 53 -2.25 18.35 -4.46
N LEU A 54 -1.62 17.23 -4.76
CA LEU A 54 -2.01 15.89 -4.29
C LEU A 54 -1.59 15.69 -2.83
N PRO A 55 -2.22 14.76 -2.09
CA PRO A 55 -1.79 14.44 -0.74
C PRO A 55 -0.36 13.90 -0.75
N THR A 56 0.48 14.40 0.15
CA THR A 56 1.86 13.92 0.28
C THR A 56 1.88 12.54 0.93
N HIS A 57 2.43 11.56 0.23
CA HIS A 57 2.72 10.23 0.77
C HIS A 57 4.06 10.23 1.49
N LEU A 58 4.16 9.53 2.63
CA LEU A 58 5.25 9.69 3.59
C LEU A 58 5.44 11.16 3.99
N GLY A 59 4.36 11.77 4.47
CA GLY A 59 4.37 13.12 5.05
C GLY A 59 4.15 13.08 6.56
N GLY A 60 3.94 14.25 7.16
CA GLY A 60 3.57 14.39 8.56
C GLY A 60 4.55 15.26 9.35
N THR A 61 4.75 14.90 10.62
CA THR A 61 5.54 15.66 11.60
C THR A 61 6.83 14.91 11.94
N ARG A 62 7.86 15.66 12.32
CA ARG A 62 9.13 15.10 12.81
C ARG A 62 9.43 15.69 14.17
N ASP A 63 9.89 14.84 15.08
CA ASP A 63 10.48 15.26 16.33
C ASP A 63 11.93 15.71 16.07
N GLU A 64 12.29 16.94 16.44
CA GLU A 64 13.66 17.46 16.27
C GLU A 64 14.64 16.89 17.30
N LEU A 65 14.15 16.40 18.45
CA LEU A 65 14.97 15.83 19.53
C LEU A 65 15.32 14.35 19.30
N TYR A 66 14.47 13.59 18.61
CA TYR A 66 14.70 12.17 18.33
C TYR A 66 15.19 11.95 16.88
N LYS A 67 16.49 11.73 16.72
CA LYS A 67 17.11 11.43 15.41
C LYS A 67 16.84 10.01 14.90
N ASP A 68 16.34 9.11 15.75
CA ASP A 68 16.01 7.74 15.36
C ASP A 68 14.55 7.63 14.88
N ILE A 69 14.38 7.42 13.57
CA ILE A 69 13.07 7.19 12.94
C ILE A 69 12.37 5.93 13.48
N ARG A 70 13.13 5.01 14.09
CA ARG A 70 12.62 3.76 14.65
C ARG A 70 11.99 3.93 16.03
N ALA A 71 12.17 5.08 16.67
CA ALA A 71 11.57 5.36 17.97
C ALA A 71 10.08 5.68 17.81
N ALA A 72 9.25 5.04 18.65
CA ALA A 72 7.85 5.39 18.78
C ALA A 72 7.74 6.64 19.66
N THR A 73 7.50 7.81 19.06
CA THR A 73 7.28 9.04 19.83
C THR A 73 5.81 9.45 19.79
N HIS A 74 5.34 10.07 20.86
CA HIS A 74 4.02 10.72 20.92
C HIS A 74 4.04 12.14 20.31
N GLN A 75 5.24 12.65 20.01
CA GLN A 75 5.49 14.03 19.61
C GLN A 75 5.56 14.19 18.08
N GLY A 76 5.73 13.11 17.33
CA GLY A 76 5.66 13.13 15.88
C GLY A 76 5.55 11.74 15.25
N ASN A 77 5.36 11.73 13.93
CA ASN A 77 5.17 10.49 13.18
C ASN A 77 6.32 10.12 12.24
N ASN A 78 7.45 10.84 12.33
CA ASN A 78 8.67 10.63 11.53
C ASN A 78 8.41 10.60 10.02
N LEU A 79 7.48 11.45 9.55
CA LEU A 79 7.05 11.52 8.16
C LEU A 79 6.47 10.19 7.61
N MET A 80 5.92 9.34 8.48
CA MET A 80 5.42 8.01 8.08
C MET A 80 3.93 8.01 7.72
N LEU A 81 3.28 9.17 7.56
CA LEU A 81 1.87 9.20 7.21
C LEU A 81 1.66 8.87 5.72
N SER A 82 0.71 7.98 5.47
CA SER A 82 0.18 7.74 4.13
C SER A 82 -0.58 8.96 3.62
N GLY A 83 -0.53 9.20 2.31
CA GLY A 83 -1.39 10.19 1.64
C GLY A 83 -2.89 9.93 1.86
N LEU A 84 -3.28 8.69 2.19
CA LEU A 84 -4.66 8.34 2.54
C LEU A 84 -5.21 9.14 3.73
N VAL A 85 -4.35 9.54 4.68
CA VAL A 85 -4.77 10.36 5.83
C VAL A 85 -5.29 11.73 5.38
N GLY A 86 -4.63 12.33 4.39
CA GLY A 86 -5.05 13.61 3.81
C GLY A 86 -6.36 13.54 3.04
N LEU A 87 -6.75 12.34 2.59
CA LEU A 87 -8.00 12.11 1.85
C LEU A 87 -9.21 11.91 2.76
N LEU A 88 -9.02 11.60 4.05
CA LEU A 88 -10.12 11.34 5.00
C LEU A 88 -11.24 12.40 5.00
N PRO A 89 -10.97 13.73 5.04
CA PRO A 89 -12.04 14.73 5.03
C PRO A 89 -12.88 14.70 3.74
N PHE A 90 -12.35 14.12 2.66
CA PHE A 90 -13.03 14.00 1.37
C PHE A 90 -13.65 12.60 1.13
N MET A 91 -13.56 11.69 2.10
CA MET A 91 -14.11 10.32 2.07
C MET A 91 -15.13 10.08 3.20
N GLU A 92 -15.96 11.09 3.50
CA GLU A 92 -16.98 11.04 4.58
C GLU A 92 -16.40 10.68 5.97
N SER A 93 -15.10 10.87 6.17
CA SER A 93 -14.37 10.51 7.40
C SER A 93 -13.87 11.76 8.15
N GLN A 94 -14.67 12.84 8.12
CA GLN A 94 -14.35 14.15 8.70
C GLN A 94 -14.04 14.07 10.20
N THR A 95 -14.86 13.37 10.99
CA THR A 95 -14.62 13.19 12.43
C THR A 95 -13.26 12.56 12.72
N ARG A 96 -12.83 11.62 11.86
CA ARG A 96 -11.52 10.97 12.01
C ARG A 96 -10.38 11.91 11.67
N TRP A 97 -10.54 12.71 10.62
CA TRP A 97 -9.59 13.77 10.29
C TRP A 97 -9.45 14.77 11.44
N GLU A 98 -10.54 15.19 12.07
CA GLU A 98 -10.50 16.11 13.22
C GLU A 98 -9.74 15.54 14.41
N GLN A 99 -9.91 14.25 14.70
CA GLN A 99 -9.13 13.55 15.74
C GLN A 99 -7.64 13.47 15.40
N ILE A 100 -7.29 13.28 14.12
CA ILE A 100 -5.89 13.16 13.69
C ILE A 100 -5.19 14.52 13.59
N SER A 101 -5.88 15.52 13.08
CA SER A 101 -5.32 16.85 12.81
C SER A 101 -5.13 17.69 14.07
N ASN A 102 -5.75 17.32 15.18
CA ASN A 102 -5.62 17.99 16.47
C ASN A 102 -4.84 17.13 17.47
N PRO A 103 -4.22 17.74 18.50
CA PRO A 103 -3.66 16.99 19.61
C PRO A 103 -4.74 16.16 20.31
N LEU A 104 -4.43 14.90 20.62
CA LEU A 104 -5.34 13.98 21.29
C LEU A 104 -4.80 13.63 22.67
N LEU A 105 -5.61 13.84 23.70
CA LEU A 105 -5.34 13.36 25.05
C LEU A 105 -5.98 11.97 25.20
N VAL A 106 -5.17 11.00 25.61
CA VAL A 106 -5.62 9.64 25.89
C VAL A 106 -5.29 9.33 27.34
N ASP A 107 -6.34 9.00 28.08
CA ASP A 107 -6.28 8.43 29.40
C ASP A 107 -6.09 6.90 29.25
N ILE A 108 -4.91 6.40 29.61
CA ILE A 108 -4.52 5.00 29.34
C ILE A 108 -4.83 4.08 30.53
N ASP A 109 -4.85 4.62 31.74
CA ASP A 109 -5.10 3.91 32.98
C ASP A 109 -6.51 4.16 33.55
N GLY A 110 -7.27 5.10 32.96
CA GLY A 110 -8.68 5.33 33.27
C GLY A 110 -8.89 6.12 34.56
N ASP A 111 -7.89 6.87 35.00
CA ASP A 111 -7.92 7.65 36.23
C ASP A 111 -8.54 9.06 36.05
N GLY A 112 -8.89 9.41 34.81
CA GLY A 112 -9.51 10.68 34.44
C GLY A 112 -8.54 11.85 34.26
N THR A 113 -7.23 11.64 34.32
CA THR A 113 -6.22 12.72 34.29
C THR A 113 -5.68 13.03 32.88
N GLY A 114 -5.92 12.18 31.88
CA GLY A 114 -5.46 12.39 30.51
C GLY A 114 -3.94 12.26 30.38
N ASP A 115 -3.41 11.19 30.97
CA ASP A 115 -1.98 10.93 31.18
C ASP A 115 -1.08 11.02 29.93
N LYS A 116 -1.61 10.81 28.71
CA LYS A 116 -0.80 10.87 27.49
C LYS A 116 -1.35 11.86 26.47
N ARG A 117 -0.48 12.78 26.05
CA ARG A 117 -0.74 13.73 24.96
C ARG A 117 -0.05 13.28 23.68
N PHE A 118 -0.85 12.98 22.67
CA PHE A 118 -0.38 12.85 21.29
C PHE A 118 -0.40 14.22 20.62
N ALA A 119 0.69 14.57 19.94
CA ALA A 119 0.73 15.75 19.10
C ALA A 119 -0.26 15.63 17.93
N ALA A 120 -0.58 16.77 17.32
CA ALA A 120 -1.31 16.79 16.05
C ALA A 120 -0.58 15.90 15.02
N MET A 121 -1.37 15.27 14.16
CA MET A 121 -0.94 14.26 13.18
C MET A 121 -0.51 12.91 13.76
N GLY A 122 -0.69 12.71 15.08
CA GLY A 122 -0.53 11.43 15.74
C GLY A 122 0.92 10.92 15.84
N PRO A 123 1.10 9.73 16.43
CA PRO A 123 2.40 9.08 16.59
C PRO A 123 2.85 8.42 15.28
N ASN A 124 4.02 7.78 15.27
CA ASN A 124 4.47 7.00 14.12
C ASN A 124 3.53 5.79 13.84
N PRO A 125 2.78 5.76 12.72
CA PRO A 125 1.82 4.70 12.40
C PRO A 125 2.47 3.37 11.99
N SER A 126 3.77 3.37 11.70
CA SER A 126 4.55 2.19 11.29
C SER A 126 5.18 1.45 12.48
N CYS A 127 5.04 1.99 13.69
CA CYS A 127 5.51 1.33 14.90
C CYS A 127 4.61 0.16 15.28
N GLU A 128 5.20 -0.90 15.79
CA GLU A 128 4.43 -2.02 16.29
C GLU A 128 3.61 -1.58 17.51
N PRO A 129 2.43 -2.17 17.75
CA PRO A 129 1.67 -1.86 18.94
C PRO A 129 2.44 -2.19 20.24
N PHE A 130 3.51 -3.00 20.19
CA PHE A 130 4.16 -3.56 21.38
C PHE A 130 5.69 -3.40 21.45
N ALA A 131 6.33 -2.75 20.46
CA ALA A 131 7.79 -2.62 20.44
C ALA A 131 8.25 -1.43 21.27
N ASN A 132 8.53 -1.68 22.55
CA ASN A 132 9.33 -0.78 23.38
C ASN A 132 10.80 -0.85 22.93
N ARG A 133 11.21 0.00 21.97
CA ARG A 133 12.62 0.13 21.55
C ARG A 133 13.35 1.32 22.20
N SER A 134 12.65 2.17 22.93
CA SER A 134 13.20 3.38 23.57
C SER A 134 13.56 3.17 25.05
N GLY A 135 13.33 1.99 25.63
CA GLY A 135 13.68 1.69 27.04
C GLY A 135 12.79 2.44 28.04
N ASP A 136 11.86 3.22 27.53
CA ASP A 136 10.78 3.86 28.23
C ASP A 136 9.67 2.79 28.37
N ASN A 137 8.93 2.66 29.47
CA ASN A 137 7.88 1.62 29.63
C ASN A 137 6.64 1.84 28.72
N PHE A 138 6.85 2.12 27.43
CA PHE A 138 5.89 2.54 26.42
C PHE A 138 5.51 1.40 25.49
N ALA A 139 5.23 0.22 26.06
CA ALA A 139 4.39 -0.73 25.36
C ALA A 139 3.03 -0.05 25.09
N ASN A 140 2.57 0.01 23.83
CA ASN A 140 1.22 0.45 23.41
C ASN A 140 0.99 1.89 22.90
N THR A 141 1.96 2.55 22.26
CA THR A 141 1.74 3.87 21.61
C THR A 141 0.67 3.85 20.51
N LEU A 142 0.66 2.83 19.65
CA LEU A 142 -0.26 2.77 18.51
C LEU A 142 -1.63 2.18 18.87
N GLY A 143 -1.70 1.19 19.77
CA GLY A 143 -2.97 0.65 20.22
C GLY A 143 -3.76 1.60 21.12
N ALA A 144 -3.08 2.54 21.81
CA ALA A 144 -3.72 3.63 22.55
C ALA A 144 -4.23 4.76 21.62
N TYR A 145 -3.65 4.93 20.42
CA TYR A 145 -4.09 5.94 19.46
C TYR A 145 -5.18 5.40 18.53
N THR A 146 -6.42 5.41 19.01
CA THR A 146 -7.59 4.83 18.33
C THR A 146 -7.85 5.33 16.89
N PRO A 147 -7.51 6.57 16.48
CA PRO A 147 -7.74 7.00 15.10
C PRO A 147 -7.01 6.17 14.03
N PHE A 148 -5.86 5.58 14.37
CA PHE A 148 -5.09 4.72 13.45
C PHE A 148 -5.46 3.24 13.55
N THR A 149 -6.21 2.83 14.57
CA THR A 149 -6.69 1.45 14.72
C THR A 149 -8.13 1.27 14.26
N THR A 150 -8.85 2.37 14.01
CA THR A 150 -10.24 2.31 13.54
C THR A 150 -10.32 2.22 12.01
N GLU A 151 -11.06 1.23 11.50
CA GLU A 151 -11.24 0.98 10.07
C GLU A 151 -11.98 2.12 9.36
N VAL A 152 -11.54 2.49 8.15
CA VAL A 152 -12.26 3.40 7.24
C VAL A 152 -13.00 2.52 6.22
N PRO A 153 -14.34 2.49 6.21
CA PRO A 153 -15.11 1.60 5.32
C PRO A 153 -14.75 1.76 3.83
N THR A 154 -14.56 2.99 3.35
CA THR A 154 -14.16 3.29 1.97
C THR A 154 -12.78 2.74 1.61
N LEU A 155 -11.90 2.50 2.58
CA LEU A 155 -10.57 1.93 2.34
C LEU A 155 -10.56 0.39 2.39
N ARG A 156 -11.71 -0.26 2.56
CA ARG A 156 -11.83 -1.72 2.62
C ARG A 156 -12.59 -2.25 1.41
N CYS A 157 -12.02 -3.26 0.76
CA CYS A 157 -12.68 -4.01 -0.30
C CYS A 157 -13.41 -5.21 0.33
N PRO A 158 -14.73 -5.39 0.11
CA PRO A 158 -15.47 -6.53 0.69
C PRO A 158 -14.99 -7.92 0.26
N SER A 159 -14.16 -8.03 -0.79
CA SER A 159 -13.51 -9.31 -1.16
C SER A 159 -12.31 -9.67 -0.29
N ASP A 160 -11.77 -8.74 0.49
CA ASP A 160 -10.68 -9.00 1.41
C ASP A 160 -11.24 -9.38 2.80
N PRO A 161 -10.97 -10.61 3.31
CA PRO A 161 -11.50 -11.06 4.58
C PRO A 161 -10.72 -10.53 5.81
N GLY A 162 -9.61 -9.83 5.59
CA GLY A 162 -8.70 -9.38 6.64
C GLY A 162 -9.39 -8.44 7.63
N ARG A 163 -9.34 -8.81 8.91
CA ARG A 163 -9.85 -8.02 10.04
C ARG A 163 -8.96 -8.23 11.24
N GLY A 164 -8.80 -7.18 12.04
CA GLY A 164 -7.98 -7.24 13.26
C GLY A 164 -6.58 -7.76 12.99
N LEU A 165 -5.98 -8.37 14.03
CA LEU A 165 -4.63 -8.92 13.97
C LEU A 165 -4.49 -9.86 12.76
N PRO A 166 -3.36 -9.78 12.04
CA PRO A 166 -2.17 -9.00 12.36
C PRO A 166 -2.18 -7.54 11.85
N GLY A 167 -3.29 -7.07 11.30
CA GLY A 167 -3.49 -5.68 10.93
C GLY A 167 -4.11 -4.88 12.08
N LEU A 168 -3.99 -3.56 12.02
CA LEU A 168 -4.72 -2.66 12.91
C LEU A 168 -6.01 -2.24 12.20
N SER A 169 -6.12 -0.96 11.83
CA SER A 169 -6.93 -0.59 10.68
C SER A 169 -6.27 -1.14 9.42
N ARG A 170 -7.00 -1.43 8.35
CA ARG A 170 -6.44 -1.98 7.12
C ARG A 170 -6.79 -1.09 5.94
N THR A 171 -6.03 -1.22 4.86
CA THR A 171 -6.35 -0.60 3.57
C THR A 171 -6.19 -1.61 2.44
N ASN A 172 -7.15 -1.64 1.52
CA ASN A 172 -7.08 -2.36 0.26
C ASN A 172 -6.64 -1.49 -0.91
N TYR A 173 -6.36 -0.21 -0.68
CA TYR A 173 -6.01 0.74 -1.74
C TYR A 173 -4.70 1.40 -1.38
N ALA A 174 -3.77 1.37 -2.32
CA ALA A 174 -2.39 1.79 -2.12
C ALA A 174 -1.95 2.75 -3.21
N ILE A 175 -1.02 3.63 -2.83
CA ILE A 175 -0.51 4.70 -3.67
C ILE A 175 0.55 4.15 -4.63
N SER A 176 0.48 4.56 -5.90
CA SER A 176 1.44 4.18 -6.92
C SER A 176 2.72 5.00 -6.84
N LEU A 177 3.84 4.31 -6.59
CA LEU A 177 5.20 4.88 -6.72
C LEU A 177 5.81 4.59 -8.10
N GLY A 178 5.01 4.03 -9.01
CA GLY A 178 5.38 3.74 -10.38
C GLY A 178 6.19 2.46 -10.52
N ASP A 179 7.02 2.42 -11.55
CA ASP A 179 7.67 1.21 -12.02
C ASP A 179 9.12 1.08 -11.51
N ASN A 180 9.40 1.67 -10.34
CA ASN A 180 10.74 1.65 -9.75
C ASN A 180 10.73 1.12 -8.32
N GLY A 181 11.34 -0.06 -8.15
CA GLY A 181 11.50 -0.70 -6.85
C GLY A 181 12.71 -0.22 -6.05
N ARG A 182 13.55 0.71 -6.56
CA ARG A 182 14.82 1.08 -5.91
C ARG A 182 14.67 2.28 -5.00
N ARG A 183 14.84 2.08 -3.69
CA ARG A 183 15.16 3.10 -2.66
C ARG A 183 14.53 4.50 -2.93
N VAL A 184 13.27 4.52 -3.36
CA VAL A 184 12.56 5.77 -3.74
C VAL A 184 12.08 6.50 -2.47
N MET A 185 11.98 5.79 -1.34
CA MET A 185 11.72 6.42 -0.04
C MET A 185 13.01 7.11 0.44
N GLY A 186 13.11 8.42 0.24
CA GLY A 186 14.16 9.29 0.78
C GLY A 186 14.15 9.44 2.31
N LEU A 187 13.69 8.44 3.04
CA LEU A 187 13.74 8.45 4.49
C LEU A 187 15.20 8.30 4.93
N ILE A 188 15.58 9.19 5.83
CA ILE A 188 16.83 9.17 6.57
C ILE A 188 17.16 7.73 7.04
N ARG A 189 18.29 7.15 6.60
CA ARG A 189 18.85 5.97 7.28
C ARG A 189 19.98 6.41 8.17
N THR A 190 19.86 6.25 9.49
CA THR A 190 21.08 6.17 10.30
C THR A 190 21.63 4.75 10.15
N ALA A 191 22.73 4.61 9.42
CA ALA A 191 23.51 3.39 9.36
C ALA A 191 24.01 3.01 10.75
N SER A 192 24.34 1.73 10.93
CA SER A 192 24.87 1.19 12.19
C SER A 192 26.19 1.82 12.64
N ASP A 193 26.87 2.56 11.75
CA ASP A 193 28.08 3.33 12.02
C ASP A 193 27.81 4.83 12.26
N GLY A 194 26.54 5.23 12.41
CA GLY A 194 26.12 6.61 12.71
C GLY A 194 25.93 7.51 11.48
N ARG A 195 26.17 7.04 10.25
CA ARG A 195 25.95 7.86 9.04
C ARG A 195 24.47 8.00 8.72
N THR A 196 24.02 9.23 8.50
CA THR A 196 22.62 9.54 8.22
C THR A 196 22.45 9.72 6.70
N PHE A 197 21.93 8.72 5.99
CA PHE A 197 21.52 8.82 4.58
C PHE A 197 20.18 9.54 4.50
N ASP A 198 20.25 10.86 4.61
CA ASP A 198 19.11 11.75 4.47
C ASP A 198 18.86 12.09 2.99
N SER A 199 17.59 12.22 2.59
CA SER A 199 17.20 12.97 1.39
C SER A 199 17.73 14.41 1.36
N SER A 200 18.17 14.95 2.50
CA SER A 200 18.90 16.23 2.61
C SER A 200 20.36 16.15 2.18
N THR A 201 20.93 14.94 2.02
CA THR A 201 22.24 14.78 1.36
C THR A 201 22.06 14.89 -0.15
N LEU A 202 23.00 15.55 -0.82
CA LEU A 202 22.94 15.79 -2.26
C LEU A 202 22.76 14.49 -3.07
N ASP A 203 23.33 13.39 -2.60
CA ASP A 203 23.26 12.08 -3.25
C ASP A 203 21.90 11.39 -3.05
N GLY A 204 21.29 11.50 -1.87
CA GLY A 204 19.92 11.02 -1.62
C GLY A 204 18.88 11.75 -2.48
N ALA A 205 18.97 13.08 -2.56
CA ALA A 205 18.10 13.88 -3.41
C ALA A 205 18.28 13.57 -4.90
N LYS A 206 19.52 13.37 -5.37
CA LYS A 206 19.81 12.93 -6.75
C LYS A 206 19.20 11.56 -7.03
N PHE A 207 19.35 10.62 -6.11
CA PHE A 207 18.82 9.27 -6.27
C PHE A 207 17.28 9.26 -6.35
N ALA A 208 16.61 9.97 -5.44
CA ALA A 208 15.15 10.10 -5.43
C ALA A 208 14.62 10.76 -6.72
N ARG A 209 15.30 11.80 -7.24
CA ARG A 209 14.94 12.40 -8.54
C ARG A 209 15.16 11.46 -9.72
N ALA A 210 16.19 10.63 -9.66
CA ALA A 210 16.49 9.67 -10.72
C ALA A 210 15.52 8.49 -10.75
N HIS A 211 14.90 8.11 -9.63
CA HIS A 211 14.09 6.89 -9.52
C HIS A 211 12.61 7.14 -9.19
N GLY A 212 12.25 8.34 -8.71
CA GLY A 212 10.87 8.74 -8.45
C GLY A 212 10.10 8.99 -9.74
N ARG A 213 9.43 7.94 -10.25
CA ARG A 213 8.74 7.94 -11.54
C ARG A 213 7.23 7.76 -11.45
N GLY A 214 6.72 7.37 -10.28
CA GLY A 214 5.30 7.19 -10.03
C GLY A 214 4.48 8.45 -10.05
N PHE A 215 3.15 8.27 -10.05
CA PHE A 215 2.18 9.36 -9.86
C PHE A 215 2.45 10.13 -8.56
N PHE A 216 2.83 9.41 -7.51
CA PHE A 216 3.32 9.96 -6.27
C PHE A 216 4.81 9.72 -6.10
N ILE A 217 5.50 10.70 -5.53
CA ILE A 217 6.87 10.55 -5.06
C ILE A 217 6.87 10.73 -3.54
N PRO A 218 7.48 9.81 -2.78
CA PRO A 218 7.57 9.91 -1.33
C PRO A 218 8.13 11.26 -0.88
N THR A 219 7.58 11.80 0.21
CA THR A 219 7.96 13.07 0.88
C THR A 219 7.86 14.33 0.01
N GLN A 220 7.51 14.20 -1.27
CA GLN A 220 7.44 15.30 -2.23
C GLN A 220 6.00 15.70 -2.50
N LYS A 221 5.81 17.00 -2.74
CA LYS A 221 4.55 17.52 -3.25
C LYS A 221 4.44 17.13 -4.72
N ALA A 222 3.31 16.57 -5.09
CA ALA A 222 2.94 16.28 -6.46
C ALA A 222 1.65 17.04 -6.80
N ALA A 223 1.44 17.35 -8.07
CA ALA A 223 0.20 17.92 -8.59
C ALA A 223 -0.12 17.29 -9.95
N PHE A 224 -1.36 17.43 -10.43
CA PHE A 224 -1.75 16.84 -11.71
C PHE A 224 -0.90 17.32 -12.89
N ARG A 225 -0.42 18.56 -12.85
CA ARG A 225 0.51 19.12 -13.86
C ARG A 225 1.84 18.39 -13.95
N ASP A 226 2.23 17.64 -12.92
CA ASP A 226 3.51 16.90 -12.90
C ASP A 226 3.38 15.54 -13.62
N VAL A 227 2.17 15.16 -14.05
CA VAL A 227 1.86 13.93 -14.78
C VAL A 227 1.82 14.22 -16.28
N LEU A 228 2.99 14.21 -16.88
CA LEU A 228 3.23 14.59 -18.28
C LEU A 228 2.76 13.53 -19.28
N ASP A 229 2.67 12.27 -18.87
CA ASP A 229 2.18 11.17 -19.72
C ASP A 229 0.64 11.14 -19.85
N GLY A 230 -0.04 12.01 -19.10
CA GLY A 230 -1.49 12.18 -19.11
C GLY A 230 -2.19 11.49 -17.95
N LEU A 231 -3.18 12.17 -17.35
CA LEU A 231 -3.91 11.66 -16.18
C LEU A 231 -4.69 10.36 -16.47
N SER A 232 -5.23 10.20 -17.68
CA SER A 232 -5.94 8.99 -18.11
C SER A 232 -5.01 7.80 -18.40
N ASN A 233 -3.71 8.06 -18.45
CA ASN A 233 -2.66 7.12 -18.87
C ASN A 233 -1.71 6.74 -17.74
N THR A 234 -1.79 7.41 -16.59
CA THR A 234 -0.95 7.11 -15.42
C THR A 234 -1.78 6.61 -14.25
N ILE A 235 -1.40 5.46 -13.70
CA ILE A 235 -1.98 4.85 -12.51
C ILE A 235 -1.59 5.67 -11.28
N ALA A 236 -2.59 6.24 -10.60
CA ALA A 236 -2.43 6.96 -9.35
C ALA A 236 -2.37 6.01 -8.15
N MET A 237 -3.23 4.99 -8.14
CA MET A 237 -3.36 4.05 -7.03
C MET A 237 -3.78 2.67 -7.58
N ALA A 238 -3.56 1.60 -6.80
CA ALA A 238 -4.11 0.28 -7.12
C ALA A 238 -4.62 -0.48 -5.89
N GLU A 239 -5.41 -1.52 -6.14
CA GLU A 239 -5.82 -2.47 -5.11
C GLU A 239 -4.62 -3.28 -4.59
N ILE A 240 -4.67 -3.58 -3.29
CA ILE A 240 -3.79 -4.53 -2.60
C ILE A 240 -4.61 -5.47 -1.73
N ASN A 241 -4.20 -6.73 -1.65
CA ASN A 241 -4.62 -7.64 -0.61
C ASN A 241 -3.94 -7.27 0.71
N THR A 242 -4.63 -7.51 1.82
CA THR A 242 -4.08 -7.34 3.15
C THR A 242 -3.60 -8.65 3.73
N ASP A 243 -2.48 -8.59 4.45
CA ASP A 243 -1.86 -9.79 5.00
C ASP A 243 -2.73 -10.44 6.09
N LEU A 244 -2.94 -11.75 5.94
CA LEU A 244 -3.68 -12.57 6.88
C LEU A 244 -2.75 -13.34 7.82
N GLY A 245 -1.43 -13.25 7.64
CA GLY A 245 -0.46 -14.07 8.35
C GLY A 245 -0.42 -15.52 7.85
N ASP A 246 -0.85 -15.74 6.61
CA ASP A 246 -0.96 -17.06 5.96
C ASP A 246 0.19 -17.35 4.99
N LEU A 247 1.17 -16.46 4.90
CA LEU A 247 2.32 -16.51 3.98
C LEU A 247 1.92 -16.42 2.49
N ASP A 248 0.81 -15.77 2.14
CA ASP A 248 0.44 -15.52 0.74
C ASP A 248 1.52 -14.66 0.04
N ILE A 249 1.93 -15.08 -1.16
CA ILE A 249 2.99 -14.41 -1.93
C ILE A 249 2.68 -12.95 -2.30
N THR A 250 1.40 -12.58 -2.26
CA THR A 250 0.91 -11.23 -2.60
C THR A 250 0.77 -10.30 -1.38
N THR A 251 1.00 -10.81 -0.17
CA THR A 251 0.90 -10.02 1.08
C THR A 251 2.09 -10.18 2.01
N GLN A 252 2.80 -11.32 1.95
CA GLN A 252 3.98 -11.56 2.76
C GLN A 252 5.26 -11.22 1.97
N PRO A 253 6.01 -10.17 2.37
CA PRO A 253 7.28 -9.85 1.72
C PRO A 253 8.34 -10.91 2.00
N ASN A 254 9.05 -11.30 0.94
CA ASN A 254 10.29 -12.06 1.03
C ASN A 254 11.49 -11.12 0.86
N GLN A 255 12.51 -11.23 1.72
CA GLN A 255 13.72 -10.41 1.64
C GLN A 255 14.77 -11.02 0.71
N GLN A 256 15.36 -10.19 -0.16
CA GLN A 256 16.24 -10.65 -1.24
C GLN A 256 17.63 -9.98 -1.30
N GLY A 257 17.92 -8.97 -0.47
CA GLY A 257 19.21 -8.26 -0.47
C GLY A 257 19.44 -7.29 -1.64
N ASP A 258 20.55 -6.55 -1.62
CA ASP A 258 20.85 -5.41 -2.53
C ASP A 258 21.00 -5.79 -4.03
N GLY A 259 21.25 -7.05 -4.37
CA GLY A 259 21.38 -7.51 -5.77
C GLY A 259 20.04 -7.70 -6.50
N ASN A 260 18.97 -7.99 -5.75
CA ASN A 260 17.72 -8.55 -6.29
C ASN A 260 16.56 -7.56 -6.35
N ALA A 261 16.73 -6.32 -5.87
CA ALA A 261 15.79 -5.21 -6.13
C ALA A 261 15.88 -4.67 -7.56
N ASN A 262 16.73 -5.30 -8.38
CA ASN A 262 17.03 -4.94 -9.74
C ASN A 262 16.24 -5.77 -10.76
N SER A 263 15.39 -6.71 -10.32
CA SER A 263 14.54 -7.44 -11.25
C SER A 263 13.33 -8.05 -10.54
N PRO A 264 12.10 -7.85 -11.07
CA PRO A 264 10.90 -8.51 -10.56
C PRO A 264 11.03 -10.03 -10.46
N ASN A 265 11.73 -10.68 -11.39
CA ASN A 265 11.93 -12.13 -11.38
C ASN A 265 12.72 -12.63 -10.18
N ALA A 266 13.52 -11.79 -9.53
CA ALA A 266 14.17 -12.16 -8.27
C ALA A 266 13.15 -12.44 -7.15
N CYS A 267 11.92 -11.92 -7.23
CA CYS A 267 10.83 -12.28 -6.32
C CYS A 267 10.16 -13.61 -6.66
N VAL A 268 10.25 -14.06 -7.91
CA VAL A 268 9.55 -15.25 -8.43
C VAL A 268 10.45 -16.48 -8.38
N GLY A 269 11.76 -16.31 -8.62
CA GLY A 269 12.77 -17.37 -8.64
C GLY A 269 13.24 -17.86 -7.27
N ILE A 270 12.55 -17.48 -6.20
CA ILE A 270 12.93 -17.85 -4.83
C ILE A 270 12.51 -19.30 -4.58
N ALA A 271 13.45 -20.13 -4.13
CA ALA A 271 13.22 -21.54 -3.75
C ALA A 271 12.30 -21.73 -2.52
N ASP A 272 11.65 -20.67 -2.06
CA ASP A 272 10.78 -20.63 -0.88
C ASP A 272 9.30 -20.76 -1.25
N ARG A 273 8.92 -20.93 -2.52
CA ARG A 273 7.51 -21.20 -2.88
C ARG A 273 7.14 -22.62 -2.47
N ASP A 274 6.00 -22.77 -1.81
CA ASP A 274 5.48 -24.10 -1.47
C ASP A 274 5.09 -24.83 -2.77
N PRO A 275 5.73 -25.96 -3.11
CA PRO A 275 5.44 -26.71 -4.34
C PRO A 275 4.01 -27.25 -4.39
N ASN A 276 3.40 -27.53 -3.23
CA ASN A 276 2.03 -28.01 -3.12
C ASN A 276 1.01 -26.87 -3.07
N ARG A 277 1.46 -25.67 -2.71
CA ARG A 277 0.63 -24.48 -2.53
C ARG A 277 1.31 -23.26 -3.16
N PRO A 278 1.37 -23.16 -4.50
CA PRO A 278 2.16 -22.15 -5.21
C PRO A 278 1.75 -20.68 -4.98
N ARG A 279 0.62 -20.45 -4.31
CA ARG A 279 0.14 -19.13 -3.82
C ARG A 279 0.75 -18.72 -2.49
N PHE A 280 1.52 -19.59 -1.84
CA PHE A 280 2.04 -19.40 -0.50
C PHE A 280 3.54 -19.71 -0.46
N TRP A 281 4.23 -19.05 0.46
CA TRP A 281 5.62 -19.38 0.78
C TRP A 281 5.72 -20.56 1.77
N LEU A 282 6.86 -21.23 1.78
CA LEU A 282 7.27 -22.24 2.76
C LEU A 282 7.47 -21.59 4.13
N ASN A 283 7.27 -22.30 5.23
CA ASN A 283 7.43 -21.75 6.58
C ASN A 283 8.91 -21.56 7.03
N THR A 284 9.86 -21.63 6.10
CA THR A 284 11.31 -21.59 6.38
C THR A 284 12.01 -20.38 5.79
N GLY A 285 11.31 -19.55 5.02
CA GLY A 285 11.90 -18.40 4.36
C GLY A 285 12.22 -17.23 5.31
N PRO A 286 13.03 -16.27 4.84
CA PRO A 286 13.39 -15.09 5.61
C PRO A 286 12.21 -14.11 5.61
N TYR A 287 11.28 -14.27 6.57
CA TYR A 287 10.13 -13.38 6.73
C TYR A 287 10.35 -12.33 7.80
N ASP A 288 9.80 -11.12 7.59
CA ASP A 288 9.77 -10.10 8.64
C ASP A 288 8.91 -10.61 9.79
N GLN A 289 9.47 -10.60 11.00
CA GLN A 289 8.73 -10.93 12.21
C GLN A 289 8.00 -9.71 12.78
N ASP A 290 8.29 -8.52 12.25
CA ASP A 290 7.70 -7.27 12.70
C ASP A 290 6.29 -7.02 12.10
N PHE A 291 5.54 -6.05 12.65
CA PHE A 291 4.17 -5.65 12.26
C PHE A 291 4.02 -5.04 10.84
N ARG A 292 5.02 -5.25 9.98
CA ARG A 292 5.21 -4.62 8.66
C ARG A 292 4.56 -5.44 7.56
N ARG A 293 3.24 -5.43 7.59
CA ARG A 293 2.41 -6.33 6.82
C ARG A 293 1.67 -5.60 5.72
N ARG A 294 1.42 -6.29 4.60
CA ARG A 294 0.76 -5.65 3.47
C ARG A 294 -0.62 -5.13 3.87
N GLY A 295 -0.90 -3.86 3.62
CA GLY A 295 -2.19 -3.26 3.91
C GLY A 295 -2.52 -3.07 5.39
N SER A 296 -1.58 -3.28 6.33
CA SER A 296 -1.80 -2.96 7.74
C SER A 296 -1.70 -1.45 7.96
N CYS A 297 -2.53 -0.90 8.84
CA CYS A 297 -2.67 0.52 9.17
C CYS A 297 -2.81 1.45 7.95
N TYR A 298 -4.03 1.93 7.65
CA TYR A 298 -4.22 2.85 6.50
C TYR A 298 -3.41 4.15 6.64
N ALA A 299 -3.10 4.55 7.88
CA ALA A 299 -2.32 5.74 8.17
C ALA A 299 -0.83 5.56 7.93
N ALA A 300 -0.33 4.32 7.86
CA ALA A 300 1.08 4.06 7.60
C ALA A 300 1.38 4.19 6.09
N GLY A 301 2.30 5.08 5.76
CA GLY A 301 2.82 5.26 4.40
C GLY A 301 4.00 4.34 4.08
N GLY A 302 4.31 3.40 4.97
CA GLY A 302 5.38 2.44 4.72
C GLY A 302 5.15 1.63 3.43
N PRO A 303 6.23 1.11 2.81
CA PRO A 303 6.18 0.35 1.56
C PRO A 303 5.23 -0.86 1.64
N PHE A 304 5.12 -1.50 2.79
CA PHE A 304 4.20 -2.63 2.97
C PHE A 304 2.74 -2.16 3.10
N ASN A 305 2.53 -1.03 3.76
CA ASN A 305 1.20 -0.65 4.24
C ASN A 305 0.31 -0.08 3.12
N ALA A 306 0.80 0.90 2.36
CA ALA A 306 -0.04 1.67 1.44
C ALA A 306 0.68 2.03 0.13
N VAL A 307 1.56 1.15 -0.36
CA VAL A 307 2.34 1.35 -1.60
C VAL A 307 2.15 0.21 -2.59
N VAL A 308 2.13 0.57 -3.87
CA VAL A 308 2.26 -0.35 -5.01
C VAL A 308 3.32 0.13 -5.99
N THR A 309 3.94 -0.82 -6.68
CA THR A 309 4.81 -0.58 -7.84
C THR A 309 4.28 -1.33 -9.05
N THR A 310 4.43 -0.76 -10.24
CA THR A 310 4.03 -1.36 -11.53
C THR A 310 5.19 -2.13 -12.17
N THR A 311 6.00 -2.79 -11.35
CA THR A 311 7.19 -3.53 -11.80
C THR A 311 6.85 -4.95 -12.27
N GLY A 312 5.80 -5.56 -11.70
CA GLY A 312 5.29 -6.88 -12.09
C GLY A 312 3.77 -6.86 -12.13
N PRO A 313 3.13 -7.76 -12.90
CA PRO A 313 1.69 -7.73 -13.15
C PRO A 313 0.88 -7.97 -11.87
N PRO A 314 -0.43 -7.66 -11.87
CA PRO A 314 -1.31 -7.92 -10.74
C PRO A 314 -1.19 -9.36 -10.20
N ASN A 315 -1.29 -9.51 -8.88
CA ASN A 315 -1.22 -10.79 -8.17
C ASN A 315 0.12 -11.55 -8.28
N SER A 316 1.19 -10.92 -8.82
CA SER A 316 2.55 -11.45 -8.77
C SER A 316 3.14 -11.40 -7.34
N ALA A 317 4.22 -12.15 -7.14
CA ALA A 317 4.88 -12.19 -5.84
C ALA A 317 5.55 -10.86 -5.52
N LEU A 318 5.44 -10.43 -4.27
CA LEU A 318 6.16 -9.25 -3.78
C LEU A 318 7.47 -9.65 -3.07
N CYS A 319 8.48 -8.80 -3.19
CA CYS A 319 9.72 -8.96 -2.45
C CYS A 319 10.39 -7.61 -2.19
N VAL A 320 11.31 -7.59 -1.22
CA VAL A 320 12.02 -6.37 -0.79
C VAL A 320 13.52 -6.60 -0.66
N THR A 321 14.29 -5.51 -0.76
CA THR A 321 15.74 -5.54 -0.58
C THR A 321 16.11 -5.90 0.86
N TYR A 322 15.56 -5.16 1.82
CA TYR A 322 15.68 -5.44 3.24
C TYR A 322 14.35 -5.17 3.93
N PHE A 323 14.14 -5.79 5.09
CA PHE A 323 13.10 -5.43 6.02
C PHE A 323 13.43 -4.11 6.73
N ASN A 324 13.40 -3.02 5.97
CA ASN A 324 13.49 -1.66 6.50
C ASN A 324 12.26 -0.86 6.08
N ARG A 325 11.79 0.03 6.96
CA ARG A 325 10.61 0.89 6.78
C ARG A 325 10.76 1.88 5.61
N SER A 326 11.98 2.04 5.12
CA SER A 326 12.39 2.95 4.06
C SER A 326 12.86 2.25 2.78
N ASP A 327 12.92 0.92 2.74
CA ASP A 327 13.29 0.23 1.50
C ASP A 327 12.09 0.09 0.58
N VAL A 328 12.32 0.26 -0.72
CA VAL A 328 11.33 -0.10 -1.74
C VAL A 328 11.77 -1.46 -2.31
N GLY A 329 10.79 -2.23 -2.74
CA GLY A 329 11.00 -3.46 -3.48
C GLY A 329 9.97 -3.59 -4.58
N HIS A 330 9.73 -4.80 -5.04
CA HIS A 330 8.66 -5.10 -5.98
C HIS A 330 7.38 -5.33 -5.18
N LEU A 331 6.45 -4.39 -5.27
CA LEU A 331 5.22 -4.35 -4.50
C LEU A 331 4.04 -4.33 -5.48
N PRO A 332 3.85 -5.37 -6.31
CA PRO A 332 2.78 -5.40 -7.29
C PRO A 332 1.40 -5.23 -6.62
N PRO A 333 0.43 -4.68 -7.36
CA PRO A 333 -0.97 -4.70 -6.96
C PRO A 333 -1.48 -6.13 -6.77
N SER A 334 -2.49 -6.29 -5.92
CA SER A 334 -3.11 -7.58 -5.69
C SER A 334 -4.57 -7.44 -5.30
N SER A 335 -5.37 -8.43 -5.66
CA SER A 335 -6.79 -8.47 -5.33
C SER A 335 -7.24 -9.92 -5.12
N ARG A 336 -8.34 -10.10 -4.38
CA ARG A 336 -9.00 -11.41 -4.26
C ARG A 336 -9.99 -11.65 -5.41
N HIS A 337 -10.20 -10.65 -6.26
CA HIS A 337 -10.95 -10.81 -7.51
C HIS A 337 -10.21 -11.72 -8.48
N GLN A 338 -10.96 -12.53 -9.23
CA GLN A 338 -10.38 -13.43 -10.21
C GLN A 338 -9.80 -12.67 -11.40
N GLY A 339 -8.57 -13.02 -11.79
CA GLY A 339 -7.96 -12.62 -13.06
C GLY A 339 -7.42 -11.19 -13.12
N GLY A 340 -7.29 -10.47 -12.00
CA GLY A 340 -6.78 -9.10 -12.01
C GLY A 340 -7.05 -8.31 -10.75
N CYS A 341 -6.89 -6.98 -10.85
CA CYS A 341 -7.19 -6.03 -9.78
C CYS A 341 -7.75 -4.72 -10.34
N HIS A 342 -8.44 -3.92 -9.51
CA HIS A 342 -8.75 -2.55 -9.92
C HIS A 342 -7.54 -1.61 -9.75
N VAL A 343 -7.43 -0.67 -10.68
CA VAL A 343 -6.51 0.47 -10.62
C VAL A 343 -7.31 1.76 -10.74
N LEU A 344 -6.80 2.82 -10.11
CA LEU A 344 -7.31 4.17 -10.24
C LEU A 344 -6.33 4.97 -11.09
N MET A 345 -6.84 5.49 -12.19
CA MET A 345 -6.11 6.40 -13.08
C MET A 345 -6.10 7.82 -12.50
N GLY A 346 -5.14 8.64 -12.92
CA GLY A 346 -4.99 10.02 -12.48
C GLY A 346 -6.16 10.95 -12.79
N ASP A 347 -7.02 10.59 -13.74
CA ASP A 347 -8.25 11.32 -14.10
C ASP A 347 -9.48 10.90 -13.29
N GLY A 348 -9.30 9.95 -12.36
CA GLY A 348 -10.37 9.41 -11.52
C GLY A 348 -11.06 8.18 -12.09
N ALA A 349 -10.70 7.72 -13.30
CA ALA A 349 -11.25 6.50 -13.86
C ALA A 349 -10.77 5.26 -13.09
N VAL A 350 -11.69 4.32 -12.83
CA VAL A 350 -11.35 3.02 -12.23
C VAL A 350 -11.42 1.95 -13.31
N LYS A 351 -10.29 1.29 -13.57
CA LYS A 351 -10.16 0.23 -14.58
C LYS A 351 -9.81 -1.09 -13.90
N PHE A 352 -10.26 -2.21 -14.47
CA PHE A 352 -9.84 -3.53 -14.02
C PHE A 352 -8.73 -4.04 -14.94
N ILE A 353 -7.56 -4.31 -14.38
CA ILE A 353 -6.38 -4.74 -15.12
C ILE A 353 -6.16 -6.23 -14.88
N THR A 354 -5.97 -6.98 -15.95
CA THR A 354 -5.78 -8.42 -15.86
C THR A 354 -4.38 -8.76 -15.34
N ASP A 355 -4.26 -9.92 -14.68
CA ASP A 355 -2.95 -10.48 -14.29
C ASP A 355 -2.12 -10.96 -15.48
N SER A 356 -2.72 -11.03 -16.68
CA SER A 356 -2.09 -11.35 -17.96
C SER A 356 -1.58 -10.13 -18.74
N ILE A 357 -1.61 -8.92 -18.17
CA ILE A 357 -1.12 -7.71 -18.83
C ILE A 357 0.36 -7.85 -19.22
N GLU A 358 0.72 -7.32 -20.38
CA GLU A 358 2.11 -7.29 -20.87
C GLU A 358 2.98 -6.47 -19.91
N SER A 359 4.00 -7.12 -19.34
CA SER A 359 4.83 -6.57 -18.26
C SER A 359 6.32 -6.49 -18.62
N GLY A 360 6.68 -6.50 -19.90
CA GLY A 360 8.04 -6.31 -20.39
C GLY A 360 9.09 -7.26 -19.81
N ASN A 361 10.33 -6.76 -19.70
CA ASN A 361 11.48 -7.54 -19.25
C ASN A 361 11.54 -7.60 -17.71
N GLN A 362 11.05 -8.70 -17.15
CA GLN A 362 11.05 -8.97 -15.71
C GLN A 362 12.44 -9.29 -15.13
N ASP A 363 13.48 -9.40 -15.94
CA ASP A 363 14.88 -9.55 -15.52
C ASP A 363 15.65 -8.22 -15.54
N ALA A 364 15.06 -7.15 -16.06
CA ALA A 364 15.72 -5.86 -16.20
C ALA A 364 15.66 -5.00 -14.93
N ALA A 365 16.73 -4.22 -14.73
CA ALA A 365 16.78 -3.15 -13.74
C ALA A 365 15.81 -2.00 -14.10
N PRO A 366 15.16 -1.38 -13.10
CA PRO A 366 14.26 -0.27 -13.36
C PRO A 366 14.95 0.88 -14.10
N ALA A 367 14.23 1.47 -15.05
CA ALA A 367 14.74 2.63 -15.78
C ALA A 367 14.84 3.87 -14.86
N SER A 368 15.76 4.77 -15.23
CA SER A 368 15.87 6.09 -14.60
C SER A 368 14.85 7.07 -15.17
N SER A 369 14.60 8.17 -14.46
CA SER A 369 13.66 9.22 -14.86
C SER A 369 13.96 9.76 -16.26
N GLY A 370 12.90 9.93 -17.06
CA GLY A 370 12.98 10.39 -18.45
C GLY A 370 13.36 9.31 -19.47
N GLN A 371 13.53 8.05 -19.04
CA GLN A 371 13.64 6.90 -19.93
C GLN A 371 12.31 6.13 -19.99
N PRO A 372 12.03 5.44 -21.10
CA PRO A 372 10.92 4.48 -21.20
C PRO A 372 10.98 3.39 -20.13
N SER A 373 9.84 2.84 -19.74
CA SER A 373 9.77 1.68 -18.88
C SER A 373 10.33 0.43 -19.57
N VAL A 374 11.04 -0.39 -18.80
CA VAL A 374 11.49 -1.72 -19.25
C VAL A 374 10.45 -2.80 -18.96
N TYR A 375 9.38 -2.46 -18.23
CA TYR A 375 8.32 -3.38 -17.81
C TYR A 375 7.08 -3.26 -18.69
N GLY A 376 7.28 -2.88 -19.95
CA GLY A 376 6.26 -2.94 -21.00
C GLY A 376 5.09 -1.98 -20.76
N LEU A 377 3.92 -2.34 -21.29
CA LEU A 377 2.68 -1.57 -21.13
C LEU A 377 2.39 -1.34 -19.65
N TRP A 378 2.49 -2.38 -18.83
CA TRP A 378 2.23 -2.27 -17.39
C TRP A 378 3.14 -1.26 -16.68
N GLY A 379 4.44 -1.31 -16.99
CA GLY A 379 5.41 -0.37 -16.47
C GLY A 379 5.12 1.07 -16.89
N SER A 380 4.83 1.28 -18.19
CA SER A 380 4.54 2.60 -18.75
C SER A 380 3.35 3.28 -18.07
N LEU A 381 2.28 2.52 -17.77
CA LEU A 381 1.10 2.99 -17.04
C LEU A 381 1.42 3.46 -15.62
N GLY A 382 2.52 3.02 -15.01
CA GLY A 382 2.94 3.51 -13.69
C GLY A 382 3.80 4.77 -13.72
N THR A 383 4.26 5.20 -14.89
CA THR A 383 5.17 6.34 -15.01
C THR A 383 4.41 7.64 -15.27
N ARG A 384 4.85 8.72 -14.63
CA ARG A 384 4.26 10.06 -14.79
C ARG A 384 4.96 10.92 -15.85
N ALA A 385 6.18 10.54 -16.26
CA ALA A 385 7.00 11.27 -17.23
C ALA A 385 7.98 10.36 -17.98
N GLY A 386 7.54 9.17 -18.38
CA GLY A 386 8.27 8.20 -19.21
C GLY A 386 8.33 8.58 -20.68
N LYS A 387 7.43 9.45 -21.17
CA LYS A 387 7.29 9.87 -22.58
C LYS A 387 6.98 8.72 -23.56
N GLU A 388 6.28 7.70 -23.08
CA GLU A 388 5.91 6.53 -23.87
C GLU A 388 4.52 6.72 -24.50
N PRO A 389 4.33 6.45 -25.81
CA PRO A 389 2.99 6.38 -26.38
C PRO A 389 2.29 5.12 -25.88
N ILE A 390 1.18 5.28 -25.16
CA ILE A 390 0.37 4.15 -24.68
C ILE A 390 -0.67 3.81 -25.75
N GLU A 391 -0.32 2.92 -26.68
CA GLU A 391 -1.25 2.40 -27.69
C GLU A 391 -2.07 1.23 -27.11
N GLY A 392 -3.41 1.26 -27.30
CA GLY A 392 -4.30 0.12 -26.97
C GLY A 392 -4.97 0.10 -25.58
N PHE A 393 -4.88 1.16 -24.78
CA PHE A 393 -5.52 1.22 -23.44
C PHE A 393 -6.90 1.91 -23.40
N ASN A 394 -7.32 2.51 -24.53
CA ASN A 394 -8.52 3.36 -24.62
C ASN A 394 -9.69 2.75 -25.41
N ASP A 395 -9.56 1.50 -25.86
CA ASP A 395 -10.62 0.78 -26.57
C ASP A 395 -11.32 -0.27 -25.69
#